data_AF-A0A969JTE4-F1
#
_entry.id   AF-A0A969JTE4-F1
#
_cell.length_a   1.000
_cell.length_b   1.000
_cell.length_c   1.000
_cell.angle_alpha   90.00
_cell.angle_beta   90.00
_cell.angle_gamma   90.00
#
_symmetry.space_group_name_H-M   'P 1'
#
loop_
_entity.id
_entity.type
_entity.pdbx_description
1 polymer ?
#
loop_
_entity_poly.entity_id
_entity_poly.type
_entity_poly.pdbx_seq_one_letter_code
_entity_poly.pdbx_strand_id
1 'polypeptide(L)'
;MIEMITIAWFVAGLIAGFLHATMIWRTAHRLTAWTPVLGMLRLAAVAAVLIAAALSGAILLAAAGWVVGFATLSMGLVTRRTNRTDRSSIAHSSE
;
A
#
# COMPACT_ATOMS: atom_id res chain seq x y z
N MET A 1 21.62 -19.02 4.17
CA MET A 1 20.45 -19.28 3.29
C MET A 1 19.14 -18.82 3.91
N ILE A 2 18.86 -19.16 5.18
CA ILE A 2 17.63 -18.76 5.89
C ILE A 2 17.46 -17.22 5.93
N GLU A 3 18.53 -16.46 6.17
CA GLU A 3 18.47 -14.99 6.21
C GLU A 3 18.11 -14.32 4.88
N MET A 4 18.54 -14.86 3.73
CA MET A 4 18.14 -14.30 2.45
C MET A 4 16.66 -14.53 2.16
N ILE A 5 16.14 -15.70 2.56
CA ILE A 5 14.73 -16.05 2.37
C ILE A 5 13.86 -15.14 3.24
N THR A 6 14.25 -14.88 4.49
CA THR A 6 13.51 -14.00 5.39
C THR A 6 13.48 -12.55 4.91
N ILE A 7 14.61 -12.02 4.42
CA ILE A 7 14.68 -10.68 3.83
C ILE A 7 13.82 -10.59 2.56
N ALA A 8 13.85 -11.61 1.70
CA ALA A 8 13.04 -11.65 0.49
C ALA A 8 11.54 -11.58 0.80
N TRP A 9 11.07 -12.26 1.84
CA TRP A 9 9.66 -12.20 2.27
C TRP A 9 9.28 -10.84 2.84
N PHE A 10 10.16 -10.20 3.59
CA PHE A 10 9.95 -8.82 4.04
C PHE A 10 9.80 -7.86 2.86
N VAL A 11 10.71 -7.93 1.87
CA VAL A 11 10.67 -7.09 0.66
C VAL A 11 9.42 -7.38 -0.18
N ALA A 12 9.05 -8.65 -0.34
CA ALA A 12 7.83 -9.04 -1.05
C ALA A 12 6.57 -8.47 -0.36
N GLY A 13 6.52 -8.54 0.97
CA GLY A 13 5.50 -7.89 1.78
C GLY A 13 5.46 -6.38 1.52
N LEU A 14 6.61 -5.70 1.58
CA LEU A 14 6.73 -4.26 1.34
C LEU A 14 6.22 -3.83 -0.03
N ILE A 15 6.61 -4.54 -1.09
CA ILE A 15 6.12 -4.30 -2.45
C ILE A 15 4.60 -4.52 -2.52
N ALA A 16 4.08 -5.59 -1.91
CA ALA A 16 2.65 -5.87 -1.87
C ALA A 16 1.87 -4.77 -1.14
N GLY A 17 2.39 -4.27 -0.01
CA GLY A 17 1.79 -3.16 0.74
C GLY A 17 1.75 -1.86 -0.07
N PHE A 18 2.85 -1.55 -0.77
CA PHE A 18 2.96 -0.39 -1.65
C PHE A 18 1.98 -0.47 -2.83
N LEU A 19 1.91 -1.62 -3.51
CA LEU A 19 0.96 -1.87 -4.60
C LEU A 19 -0.50 -1.78 -4.12
N HIS A 20 -0.78 -2.32 -2.93
CA HIS A 20 -2.12 -2.27 -2.35
C HIS A 20 -2.55 -0.81 -2.09
N ALA A 21 -1.69 0.00 -1.47
CA ALA A 21 -1.97 1.41 -1.19
C ALA A 21 -2.10 2.25 -2.48
N THR A 22 -1.24 2.03 -3.48
CA THR A 22 -1.32 2.75 -4.77
C THR A 22 -2.59 2.41 -5.54
N MET A 23 -3.04 1.15 -5.53
CA MET A 23 -4.29 0.75 -6.17
C MET A 23 -5.51 1.34 -5.47
N ILE A 24 -5.52 1.40 -4.13
CA ILE A 24 -6.57 2.10 -3.37
C ILE A 24 -6.63 3.57 -3.79
N TRP A 25 -5.48 4.25 -3.82
CA TRP A 25 -5.44 5.64 -4.24
C TRP A 25 -6.00 5.84 -5.65
N ARG A 26 -5.59 4.99 -6.60
CA ARG A 26 -6.05 5.07 -8.01
C ARG A 26 -7.55 4.81 -8.15
N THR A 27 -8.08 3.81 -7.44
CA THR A 27 -9.51 3.48 -7.46
C THR A 27 -10.37 4.54 -6.77
N ALA A 28 -9.85 5.19 -5.73
CA ALA A 28 -10.55 6.31 -5.07
C ALA A 28 -10.72 7.54 -5.97
N HIS A 29 -9.83 7.76 -6.95
CA HIS A 29 -9.90 8.89 -7.88
C HIS A 29 -10.64 8.58 -9.19
N ARG A 30 -10.87 7.29 -9.51
CA ARG A 30 -11.58 6.85 -10.72
C ARG A 30 -12.55 5.71 -10.39
N LEU A 31 -13.69 6.07 -9.83
CA LEU A 31 -14.80 5.15 -9.57
C LEU A 31 -15.35 4.65 -10.92
N THR A 32 -15.23 3.35 -11.15
CA THR A 32 -15.77 2.63 -12.31
C THR A 32 -16.59 1.46 -11.80
N ALA A 33 -17.54 0.93 -12.58
CA ALA A 33 -18.37 -0.21 -12.15
C ALA A 33 -17.54 -1.46 -11.74
N TRP A 34 -16.27 -1.52 -12.14
CA TRP A 34 -15.32 -2.60 -11.84
C TRP A 34 -14.51 -2.41 -10.55
N THR A 35 -14.66 -1.29 -9.83
CA THR A 35 -13.95 -1.07 -8.56
C THR A 35 -14.12 -2.17 -7.51
N PRO A 36 -15.30 -2.79 -7.29
CA PRO A 36 -15.40 -3.89 -6.33
C PRO A 36 -14.60 -5.12 -6.77
N VAL A 37 -14.59 -5.44 -8.08
CA VAL A 37 -13.83 -6.57 -8.63
C VAL A 37 -12.32 -6.35 -8.49
N LEU A 38 -11.85 -5.14 -8.80
CA LEU A 38 -10.46 -4.74 -8.56
C LEU A 38 -10.11 -4.78 -7.06
N GLY A 39 -11.06 -4.43 -6.20
CA GLY A 39 -10.96 -4.52 -4.76
C GLY A 39 -10.83 -5.95 -4.22
N MET A 40 -11.49 -6.91 -4.85
CA MET A 40 -11.32 -8.34 -4.54
C MET A 40 -9.99 -8.87 -5.07
N LEU A 41 -9.59 -8.50 -6.29
CA LEU A 41 -8.33 -8.94 -6.90
C LEU A 41 -7.11 -8.50 -6.08
N ARG A 42 -7.09 -7.27 -5.56
CA ARG A 42 -6.01 -6.79 -4.68
C ARG A 42 -5.92 -7.57 -3.36
N LEU A 43 -7.05 -7.97 -2.80
CA LEU A 43 -7.09 -8.76 -1.55
C LEU A 43 -6.60 -10.17 -1.82
N ALA A 44 -7.02 -10.77 -2.93
CA ALA A 44 -6.53 -12.07 -3.39
C ALA A 44 -5.01 -12.05 -3.62
N ALA A 45 -4.46 -10.99 -4.22
CA ALA A 45 -3.02 -10.85 -4.42
C ALA A 45 -2.24 -10.76 -3.09
N VAL A 46 -2.70 -9.96 -2.12
CA VAL A 46 -2.06 -9.88 -0.80
C VAL A 46 -2.18 -11.23 -0.07
N ALA A 47 -3.35 -11.86 -0.13
CA ALA A 47 -3.56 -13.18 0.46
C ALA A 47 -2.61 -14.24 -0.14
N ALA A 48 -2.41 -14.24 -1.46
CA ALA A 48 -1.47 -15.15 -2.11
C ALA A 48 -0.03 -14.97 -1.62
N VAL A 49 0.43 -13.73 -1.45
CA VAL A 49 1.77 -13.44 -0.89
C VAL A 49 1.89 -13.92 0.55
N LEU A 50 0.86 -13.71 1.38
CA LEU A 50 0.86 -14.14 2.78
C LEU A 50 0.79 -15.67 2.91
N ILE A 51 0.01 -16.35 2.06
CA ILE A 51 -0.05 -17.82 2.02
C ILE A 51 1.32 -18.39 1.62
N ALA A 52 1.96 -17.83 0.59
CA ALA A 52 3.27 -18.28 0.17
C ALA A 52 4.34 -18.04 1.27
N ALA A 53 4.26 -16.91 1.99
CA ALA A 53 5.12 -16.62 3.13
C ALA A 53 4.85 -17.54 4.34
N ALA A 54 3.60 -17.96 4.53
CA ALA A 54 3.22 -18.92 5.57
C ALA A 54 3.83 -20.30 5.31
N LEU A 55 3.79 -20.77 4.06
CA LEU A 55 4.41 -22.04 3.66
C LEU A 55 5.91 -22.07 3.92
N SER A 56 6.59 -20.92 3.85
CA SER A 56 8.01 -20.79 4.15
C SER A 56 8.33 -20.45 5.61
N GLY A 57 7.33 -20.37 6.50
CA GLY A 57 7.51 -20.03 7.92
C GLY A 57 7.86 -18.57 8.21
N ALA A 58 7.69 -17.66 7.24
CA ALA A 58 8.11 -16.26 7.31
C ALA A 58 6.93 -15.27 7.27
N ILE A 59 5.72 -15.72 7.65
CA ILE A 59 4.49 -14.93 7.56
C ILE A 59 4.56 -13.60 8.33
N LEU A 60 5.20 -13.60 9.51
CA LEU A 60 5.34 -12.39 10.33
C LEU A 60 6.17 -11.31 9.63
N LEU A 61 7.23 -11.71 8.91
CA LEU A 61 8.09 -10.78 8.18
C LEU A 61 7.40 -10.22 6.93
N ALA A 62 6.69 -11.08 6.19
CA ALA A 62 5.89 -10.63 5.05
C ALA A 62 4.77 -9.67 5.48
N ALA A 63 4.10 -9.97 6.60
CA ALA A 63 3.08 -9.09 7.17
C ALA A 63 3.69 -7.76 7.63
N ALA A 64 4.82 -7.78 8.32
CA ALA A 64 5.53 -6.57 8.75
C ALA A 64 5.94 -5.71 7.54
N GLY A 65 6.52 -6.32 6.51
CA GLY A 65 6.86 -5.64 5.26
C GLY A 65 5.62 -4.99 4.63
N TRP A 66 4.51 -5.73 4.55
CA TRP A 66 3.24 -5.23 4.01
C TRP A 66 2.71 -4.00 4.76
N VAL A 67 2.71 -4.04 6.09
CA VAL A 67 2.30 -2.90 6.92
C VAL A 67 3.21 -1.68 6.66
N VAL A 68 4.52 -1.88 6.62
CA VAL A 68 5.49 -0.80 6.36
C VAL A 68 5.29 -0.18 4.98
N GLY A 69 5.17 -1.01 3.93
CA GLY A 69 4.96 -0.53 2.56
C GLY A 69 3.64 0.23 2.40
N PHE A 70 2.58 -0.28 3.03
CA PHE A 70 1.26 0.36 3.03
C PHE A 70 1.26 1.70 3.77
N ALA A 71 1.84 1.74 4.97
CA ALA A 71 1.89 2.94 5.81
C ALA A 71 2.72 4.06 5.17
N THR A 72 3.89 3.71 4.61
CA THR A 72 4.80 4.67 3.97
C THR A 72 4.10 5.42 2.83
N LEU A 73 3.41 4.69 1.95
CA LEU A 73 2.69 5.34 0.85
C LEU A 73 1.48 6.14 1.35
N SER A 74 0.74 5.60 2.32
CA SER A 74 -0.44 6.26 2.88
C SER A 74 -0.08 7.59 3.54
N MET A 75 1.00 7.63 4.34
CA MET A 75 1.53 8.88 4.92
C MET A 75 1.99 9.85 3.83
N GLY A 76 2.75 9.39 2.83
CA GLY A 76 3.20 10.25 1.73
C GLY A 76 2.05 10.88 0.94
N LEU A 77 0.94 10.16 0.77
CA LEU A 77 -0.27 10.65 0.13
C LEU A 77 -1.03 11.65 0.99
N VAL A 78 -1.12 11.42 2.31
CA VAL A 78 -1.74 12.35 3.27
C VAL A 78 -0.95 13.66 3.32
N THR A 79 0.37 13.59 3.45
CA THR A 79 1.25 14.78 3.49
C THR A 79 1.17 15.61 2.21
N ARG A 80 1.02 14.97 1.04
CA ARG A 80 0.79 15.71 -0.22
C ARG A 80 -0.56 16.43 -0.24
N ARG A 81 -1.57 15.88 0.43
CA ARG A 81 -2.93 16.45 0.46
C ARG A 81 -3.00 17.66 1.37
N THR A 82 -2.38 17.59 2.56
CA THR A 82 -2.33 18.73 3.50
C THR A 82 -1.59 19.93 2.90
N ASN A 83 -0.44 19.70 2.28
CA ASN A 83 0.37 20.76 1.67
C ASN A 83 -0.34 21.47 0.49
N ARG A 84 -1.28 20.79 -0.19
CA ARG A 84 -2.07 21.40 -1.27
C ARG A 84 -3.15 22.33 -0.72
N THR A 85 -3.76 22.00 0.40
CA THR A 85 -4.84 22.80 1.02
C THR A 85 -4.31 24.11 1.61
N ASP A 86 -3.15 24.07 2.27
CA ASP A 86 -2.52 25.28 2.85
C ASP A 86 -2.12 26.30 1.76
N ARG A 87 -1.72 25.83 0.58
CA ARG A 87 -1.37 26.74 -0.51
C ARG A 87 -2.59 27.45 -1.10
N SER A 88 -3.75 26.78 -1.14
CA SER A 88 -5.00 27.38 -1.62
C SER A 88 -5.61 28.38 -0.62
N SER A 89 -5.43 28.18 0.69
CA SER A 89 -5.95 29.11 1.69
C SER A 89 -5.18 30.43 1.72
N ILE A 90 -3.85 30.40 1.56
CA ILE A 90 -3.02 31.61 1.49
C ILE A 90 -3.38 32.46 0.26
N ALA A 91 -3.64 31.82 -0.88
CA ALA A 91 -3.99 32.53 -2.12
C ALA A 91 -5.34 33.28 -2.02
N HIS A 92 -6.31 32.75 -1.27
CA HIS A 92 -7.62 33.39 -1.10
C HIS A 92 -7.65 34.50 -0.04
N SER A 93 -6.68 34.55 0.89
CA SER A 93 -6.61 35.63 1.88
C SER A 93 -5.96 36.93 1.38
N SER A 94 -5.44 36.91 0.16
CA SER A 94 -4.72 38.03 -0.48
C SER A 94 -5.52 38.80 -1.52
N GLU A 95 -6.80 38.46 -1.70
CA GLU A 95 -7.79 39.20 -2.53
C GLU A 95 -8.75 39.99 -1.62
#